data_AF-A0A942HFR5-F1
#
_entry.id   AF-A0A942HFR5-F1
#
_cell.length_a   1.000
_cell.length_b   1.000
_cell.length_c   1.000
_cell.angle_alpha   90.00
_cell.angle_beta   90.00
_cell.angle_gamma   90.00
#
_symmetry.space_group_name_H-M   'P 1'
#
loop_
_entity.id
_entity.type
_entity.pdbx_description
1 polymer ?
#
loop_
_entity_poly.entity_id
_entity_poly.type
_entity_poly.pdbx_seq_one_letter_code
_entity_poly.pdbx_strand_id
1 'polypeptide(L)'
;MTTGNVFENIESAHEYMGLLCETLDEAAETIAAELDAPVSSTHGRQQDALRLVDYKLKVLRQHFVASRLVLNDLRTLRRYLFSERETVQRPVLR
;
A
#
# COMPACT_ATOMS: atom_id res chain seq x y z
N MET A 1 -2.16 19.20 -2.64
CA MET A 1 -0.92 18.73 -3.28
C MET A 1 0.21 18.97 -2.31
N THR A 2 0.62 17.95 -1.56
CA THR A 2 1.73 18.06 -0.61
C THR A 2 3.02 18.01 -1.42
N THR A 3 3.67 19.16 -1.61
CA THR A 3 4.95 19.31 -2.31
C THR A 3 6.14 18.90 -1.42
N GLY A 4 6.07 17.70 -0.84
CA GLY A 4 7.12 17.09 -0.02
C GLY A 4 7.62 15.81 -0.68
N ASN A 5 8.87 15.43 -0.43
CA ASN A 5 9.44 14.19 -0.96
C ASN A 5 8.62 13.00 -0.40
N VAL A 6 8.01 12.19 -1.28
CA VAL A 6 7.15 11.07 -0.89
C VAL A 6 7.86 10.02 -0.03
N PHE A 7 9.20 10.03 -0.02
CA PHE A 7 10.04 9.16 0.81
C PHE A 7 10.90 9.93 1.82
N GLU A 8 10.46 11.12 2.25
CA GLU A 8 11.17 11.92 3.25
C GLU A 8 11.28 11.20 4.61
N ASN A 9 10.23 10.48 5.02
CA ASN A 9 10.20 9.75 6.28
C ASN A 9 9.23 8.55 6.25
N ILE A 10 9.15 7.82 7.36
CA ILE A 10 8.31 6.63 7.50
C ILE A 10 6.81 6.98 7.38
N GLU A 11 6.39 8.16 7.84
CA GLU A 11 5.01 8.62 7.71
C GLU A 11 4.62 8.82 6.25
N SER A 12 5.43 9.56 5.50
CA SER A 12 5.20 9.83 4.08
C SER A 12 5.26 8.54 3.25
N ALA A 13 6.19 7.63 3.58
CA ALA A 13 6.27 6.32 2.94
C ALA A 13 5.02 5.47 3.21
N HIS A 14 4.49 5.48 4.45
CA HIS A 14 3.25 4.78 4.79
C HIS A 14 2.04 5.35 4.03
N GLU A 15 1.95 6.67 3.91
CA GLU A 15 0.90 7.34 3.11
C GLU A 15 1.01 6.97 1.63
N TYR A 16 2.22 7.00 1.07
CA TYR A 16 2.47 6.62 -0.32
C TYR A 16 2.09 5.16 -0.60
N MET A 17 2.39 4.21 0.31
CA MET A 17 1.93 2.82 0.18
C MET A 17 0.40 2.70 0.14
N GLY A 18 -0.33 3.59 0.84
CA GLY A 18 -1.78 3.68 0.77
C GLY A 18 -2.26 4.04 -0.63
N LEU A 19 -1.71 5.12 -1.20
CA LEU A 19 -2.03 5.56 -2.56
C LEU A 19 -1.72 4.48 -3.61
N LEU A 20 -0.60 3.78 -3.45
CA LEU A 20 -0.27 2.66 -4.34
C LEU A 20 -1.27 1.51 -4.23
N CYS A 21 -1.80 1.20 -3.04
CA CYS A 21 -2.86 0.20 -2.89
C CYS A 21 -4.12 0.61 -3.65
N GLU A 22 -4.53 1.87 -3.52
CA GLU A 22 -5.70 2.43 -4.22
C GLU A 22 -5.53 2.34 -5.74
N THR A 23 -4.36 2.73 -6.27
CA THR A 23 -4.06 2.60 -7.71
C THR A 23 -4.12 1.15 -8.19
N LEU A 24 -3.69 0.18 -7.38
CA LEU A 24 -3.79 -1.24 -7.73
C LEU A 24 -5.23 -1.75 -7.68
N ASP A 25 -6.07 -1.23 -6.79
CA ASP A 25 -7.48 -1.57 -6.72
C ASP A 25 -8.21 -1.09 -7.97
N GLU A 26 -7.99 0.16 -8.39
CA GLU A 26 -8.54 0.71 -9.65
C GLU A 26 -8.09 -0.08 -10.88
N ALA A 27 -6.82 -0.46 -10.93
CA ALA A 27 -6.29 -1.29 -12.02
C ALA A 27 -6.94 -2.69 -12.02
N ALA A 28 -7.16 -3.30 -10.86
CA ALA A 28 -7.80 -4.60 -10.73
C ALA A 28 -9.28 -4.55 -11.17
N GLU A 29 -10.00 -3.48 -10.82
CA GLU A 29 -11.38 -3.26 -11.29
C GLU A 29 -11.45 -3.14 -12.82
N THR A 30 -10.50 -2.43 -13.43
CA THR A 30 -10.41 -2.30 -14.89
C THR A 30 -10.22 -3.67 -15.56
N ILE A 31 -9.30 -4.48 -15.06
CA ILE A 31 -9.03 -5.83 -15.60
C ILE A 31 -10.22 -6.76 -15.36
N ALA A 32 -10.89 -6.67 -14.23
CA ALA A 32 -12.11 -7.44 -13.96
C ALA A 32 -13.22 -7.12 -14.97
N ALA A 33 -13.42 -5.84 -15.29
CA ALA A 33 -14.38 -5.43 -16.32
C ALA A 33 -14.02 -5.97 -17.71
N GLU A 34 -12.73 -6.02 -18.07
CA GLU A 34 -12.27 -6.62 -19.33
C GLU A 34 -12.46 -8.14 -19.37
N LEU A 35 -12.31 -8.83 -18.24
CA LEU A 35 -12.55 -10.28 -18.13
C LEU A 35 -14.03 -10.64 -18.30
N ASP A 36 -14.94 -9.77 -17.85
CA ASP A 36 -16.39 -9.97 -17.92
C ASP A 36 -17.00 -9.55 -19.28
N ALA A 37 -16.24 -8.86 -20.13
CA ALA A 37 -16.72 -8.41 -21.43
C ALA A 37 -17.06 -9.60 -22.36
N PRO A 38 -18.12 -9.52 -23.19
CA PRO A 38 -18.50 -10.61 -24.09
C PRO A 38 -17.39 -10.94 -25.09
N VAL A 39 -16.97 -12.20 -25.11
CA VAL A 39 -15.78 -12.62 -25.86
C VAL A 39 -16.16 -13.33 -27.16
N SER A 40 -15.54 -12.92 -28.27
CA SER A 40 -15.63 -13.64 -29.56
C SER A 40 -14.60 -14.78 -29.62
N SER A 41 -14.88 -15.82 -30.40
CA SER A 41 -14.23 -17.15 -30.38
C SER A 41 -12.69 -17.21 -30.54
N THR A 42 -12.01 -16.10 -30.81
CA THR A 42 -10.56 -16.03 -31.09
C THR A 42 -9.68 -15.68 -29.86
N HIS A 43 -10.25 -15.47 -28.68
CA HIS A 43 -9.61 -14.74 -27.57
C HIS A 43 -9.05 -15.57 -26.40
N GLY A 44 -8.97 -16.90 -26.49
CA GLY A 44 -8.55 -17.75 -25.34
C GLY A 44 -7.21 -17.32 -24.70
N ARG A 45 -6.18 -17.05 -25.53
CA ARG A 45 -4.87 -16.57 -25.03
C ARG A 45 -4.93 -15.19 -24.39
N GLN A 46 -5.81 -14.32 -24.86
CA GLN A 46 -5.99 -12.98 -24.30
C GLN A 46 -6.68 -13.06 -22.94
N GLN A 47 -7.69 -13.92 -22.78
CA GLN A 47 -8.31 -14.18 -21.49
C GLN A 47 -7.32 -14.76 -20.48
N ASP A 48 -6.46 -15.69 -20.91
CA ASP A 48 -5.40 -16.25 -20.05
C ASP A 48 -4.40 -15.16 -19.60
N ALA A 49 -4.04 -14.25 -20.51
CA ALA A 49 -3.18 -13.11 -20.18
C ALA A 49 -3.84 -12.17 -19.17
N LEU A 50 -5.13 -11.84 -19.33
CA LEU A 50 -5.87 -10.99 -18.39
C LEU A 50 -5.96 -11.64 -17.00
N ARG A 51 -6.20 -12.95 -16.92
CA ARG A 51 -6.17 -13.70 -15.65
C ARG A 51 -4.79 -13.65 -14.99
N LEU A 52 -3.72 -13.72 -15.77
CA LEU A 52 -2.37 -13.61 -15.24
C LEU A 52 -2.09 -12.19 -14.70
N VAL A 53 -2.58 -11.15 -15.40
CA VAL A 53 -2.48 -9.76 -14.93
C VAL A 53 -3.24 -9.57 -13.61
N ASP A 54 -4.50 -10.01 -13.53
CA ASP A 54 -5.31 -9.95 -12.30
C ASP A 54 -4.59 -10.63 -11.12
N TYR A 55 -4.05 -11.83 -11.36
CA TYR A 55 -3.26 -12.54 -10.35
C TYR A 55 -2.04 -11.73 -9.89
N LYS A 56 -1.28 -11.14 -10.82
CA LYS A 56 -0.09 -10.33 -10.49
C LYS A 56 -0.45 -9.05 -9.75
N LEU A 57 -1.55 -8.39 -10.10
CA LEU A 57 -2.06 -7.23 -9.36
C LEU A 57 -2.40 -7.60 -7.91
N LYS A 58 -3.10 -8.72 -7.70
CA LYS A 58 -3.43 -9.22 -6.35
C LYS A 58 -2.18 -9.53 -5.52
N VAL A 59 -1.18 -10.19 -6.11
CA VAL A 59 0.10 -10.47 -5.44
C VAL A 59 0.81 -9.16 -5.05
N LEU A 60 0.91 -8.21 -5.99
CA LEU A 60 1.56 -6.93 -5.72
C LEU A 60 0.85 -6.15 -4.60
N ARG A 61 -0.49 -6.15 -4.62
CA ARG A 61 -1.31 -5.52 -3.59
C ARG A 61 -1.04 -6.13 -2.20
N GLN A 62 -0.92 -7.45 -2.10
CA GLN A 62 -0.59 -8.12 -0.83
C GLN A 62 0.75 -7.65 -0.27
N HIS A 63 1.77 -7.52 -1.12
CA HIS A 63 3.07 -6.99 -0.71
C HIS A 63 2.99 -5.55 -0.21
N PHE A 64 2.18 -4.70 -0.84
CA PHE A 64 2.02 -3.31 -0.39
C PHE A 64 1.25 -3.20 0.92
N VAL A 65 0.21 -4.01 1.13
CA VAL A 65 -0.47 -4.10 2.43
C VAL A 65 0.50 -4.55 3.53
N ALA A 66 1.26 -5.62 3.29
CA ALA A 66 2.24 -6.11 4.25
C ALA A 66 3.29 -5.03 4.58
N SER A 67 3.78 -4.33 3.56
CA SER A 67 4.74 -3.24 3.73
C SER A 67 4.15 -2.08 4.54
N ARG A 68 2.88 -1.73 4.28
CA ARG A 68 2.15 -0.68 5.01
C ARG A 68 1.96 -1.04 6.48
N LEU A 69 1.64 -2.30 6.78
CA LEU A 69 1.55 -2.79 8.17
C LEU A 69 2.88 -2.64 8.90
N VAL A 70 4.00 -3.10 8.30
CA VAL A 70 5.34 -2.93 8.88
C VAL A 70 5.68 -1.46 9.10
N LEU A 71 5.38 -0.59 8.14
CA LEU A 71 5.60 0.86 8.29
C LEU A 71 4.77 1.43 9.44
N ASN A 72 3.51 1.02 9.60
CA ASN A 72 2.66 1.43 10.71
C ASN A 72 3.22 0.96 12.06
N ASP A 73 3.74 -0.26 12.14
CA ASP A 73 4.36 -0.78 13.35
C ASP A 73 5.62 0.03 13.71
N LEU A 74 6.45 0.36 12.72
CA LEU A 74 7.62 1.23 12.92
C LEU A 74 7.22 2.64 13.40
N ARG A 75 6.16 3.24 12.85
CA ARG A 75 5.62 4.53 13.32
C ARG A 75 5.21 4.45 14.79
N THR A 76 4.52 3.37 15.15
CA THR A 76 4.03 3.10 16.51
C THR A 76 5.20 2.94 17.48
N LEU A 77 6.18 2.09 17.15
CA LEU A 77 7.37 1.86 17.97
C LEU A 77 8.20 3.13 18.15
N ARG A 78 8.37 3.93 17.10
CA ARG A 78 9.03 5.23 17.18
C ARG A 78 8.35 6.11 18.21
N ARG A 79 7.01 6.24 18.15
CA ARG A 79 6.24 7.04 19.10
C ARG A 79 6.44 6.56 20.54
N TYR A 80 6.36 5.26 20.82
CA TYR A 80 6.59 4.72 22.16
C TYR A 80 7.99 5.05 22.69
N LEU A 81 9.03 4.79 21.91
CA LEU A 81 10.41 5.03 22.33
C LEU A 81 10.71 6.51 22.63
N PHE A 82 10.13 7.44 21.87
CA PHE A 82 10.31 8.87 22.12
C PHE A 82 9.42 9.39 23.25
N SER A 83 8.17 8.92 23.37
CA SER A 83 7.31 9.27 24.51
C SER A 83 7.91 8.80 25.84
N GLU A 84 8.49 7.60 25.89
CA GLU A 84 9.20 7.11 27.09
C GLU A 84 10.38 8.02 27.46
N ARG A 85 11.18 8.47 26.47
CA ARG A 85 12.30 9.39 26.72
C ARG A 85 11.86 10.75 27.26
N GLU A 86 10.75 11.30 26.78
CA GLU A 86 10.20 12.56 27.31
C GLU A 86 9.69 12.40 28.74
N THR A 87 9.07 11.26 29.07
CA THR A 87 8.63 10.99 30.45
C THR A 87 9.79 10.84 31.42
N VAL A 88 10.92 10.25 30.99
CA VAL A 88 12.14 10.11 31.81
C VAL A 88 12.86 11.46 32.00
N GLN A 89 12.78 12.36 31.01
CA GLN A 89 13.43 13.68 31.07
C GLN A 89 12.60 14.77 31.76
N ARG A 90 11.30 14.58 31.99
CA ARG A 90 10.50 15.52 32.79
C ARG A 90 11.03 15.51 34.23
N PRO A 91 11.62 16.61 34.73
CA PRO A 91 11.96 16.69 36.14
C PRO A 91 10.66 16.62 36.91
N VAL A 92 10.57 15.71 37.87
CA VAL A 92 9.51 15.72 38.87
C VAL A 92 9.73 17.02 39.64
N LEU A 93 8.99 18.08 39.27
CA LEU A 93 8.92 19.30 40.05
C LEU A 93 8.35 18.92 41.42
N ARG A 94 9.23 18.85 42.42
CA ARG A 94 8.92 18.83 43.85
C ARG A 94 9.31 20.17 44.45
#